data_AF-A0A6M6BFI0-F1
#
_entry.id   AF-A0A6M6BFI0-F1
#
_cell.length_a   1.000
_cell.length_b   1.000
_cell.length_c   1.000
_cell.angle_alpha   90.00
_cell.angle_beta   90.00
_cell.angle_gamma   90.00
#
_symmetry.space_group_name_H-M   'P 1'
#
loop_
_entity.id
_entity.type
_entity.pdbx_description
1 polymer ?
#
loop_
_entity_poly.entity_id
_entity_poly.type
_entity_poly.pdbx_seq_one_letter_code
_entity_poly.pdbx_strand_id
1 'polypeptide(L)'
;MMFWKALRHTVLAASTGLLVTTAAQAQKYRTAAGIRVGGGQYGLTVQQKIFEKTTLEGLGLVSSREVSATVLAERHFGILGPSLNYYFGAGGHVGNHKDTGAFGGADVLVGAEYKIALSPIVLSVDFKPSVEFGSDDWARFPTAFSVRYILVKEKNTSLINRIFGNDKNKPKSKEKTKSKSNTRRGLFDF
;
A
#
# COMPACT_ATOMS: atom_id res chain seq x y z
N MET A 1 49.18 47.75 -32.63
CA MET A 1 49.09 46.30 -32.96
C MET A 1 49.49 45.55 -31.68
N MET A 2 48.59 45.23 -30.76
CA MET A 2 47.41 44.34 -30.85
C MET A 2 47.82 42.86 -30.81
N PHE A 3 47.07 42.08 -30.01
CA PHE A 3 47.12 40.63 -29.74
C PHE A 3 47.94 40.20 -28.50
N TRP A 4 47.39 40.12 -27.27
CA TRP A 4 46.17 39.44 -26.77
C TRP A 4 46.31 37.90 -26.71
N LYS A 5 46.36 37.35 -25.49
CA LYS A 5 45.49 36.28 -24.92
C LYS A 5 46.22 35.42 -23.89
N ALA A 6 45.91 35.72 -22.63
CA ALA A 6 45.95 34.84 -21.50
C ALA A 6 45.43 33.43 -21.83
N LEU A 7 46.19 32.41 -21.42
CA LEU A 7 45.77 31.01 -21.42
C LEU A 7 46.00 30.48 -20.00
N ARG A 8 45.10 30.82 -19.07
CA ARG A 8 44.00 29.97 -18.58
C ARG A 8 44.51 28.87 -17.65
N HIS A 9 44.57 29.21 -16.36
CA HIS A 9 44.55 28.26 -15.26
C HIS A 9 43.25 27.45 -15.33
N THR A 10 43.33 26.19 -15.73
CA THR A 10 42.19 25.27 -15.67
C THR A 10 42.09 24.73 -14.25
N VAL A 11 41.25 25.38 -13.46
CA VAL A 11 40.79 24.92 -12.16
C VAL A 11 40.01 23.62 -12.37
N LEU A 12 40.54 22.49 -11.90
CA LEU A 12 39.82 21.23 -11.83
C LEU A 12 38.86 21.30 -10.63
N ALA A 13 37.76 22.03 -10.78
CA ALA A 13 36.66 21.97 -9.84
C ALA A 13 35.88 20.69 -10.10
N ALA A 14 36.17 19.63 -9.34
CA ALA A 14 35.33 18.47 -9.23
C ALA A 14 33.98 18.92 -8.66
N SER A 15 33.01 19.16 -9.55
CA SER A 15 31.62 19.42 -9.20
C SER A 15 31.00 18.11 -8.72
N THR A 16 31.18 17.83 -7.43
CA THR A 16 30.41 16.82 -6.70
C THR A 16 28.94 17.22 -6.78
N GLY A 17 28.22 16.66 -7.75
CA GLY A 17 26.76 16.78 -7.83
C GLY A 17 26.16 16.14 -6.60
N LEU A 18 25.83 16.94 -5.59
CA LEU A 18 24.96 16.53 -4.50
C LEU A 18 23.60 16.19 -5.12
N LEU A 19 23.38 14.90 -5.36
CA LEU A 19 22.05 14.33 -5.52
C LEU A 19 21.35 14.54 -4.17
N VAL A 20 20.61 15.64 -4.07
CA VAL A 20 19.61 15.82 -3.02
C VAL A 20 18.53 14.76 -3.28
N THR A 21 18.72 13.58 -2.70
CA THR A 21 17.67 12.56 -2.62
C THR A 21 16.63 13.11 -1.65
N THR A 22 15.69 13.89 -2.17
CA THR A 22 14.44 14.11 -1.43
C THR A 22 13.86 12.74 -1.18
N ALA A 23 13.77 12.36 0.10
CA ALA A 23 13.03 11.17 0.51
C ALA A 23 11.58 11.41 0.08
N ALA A 24 11.25 11.00 -1.14
CA ALA A 24 9.91 11.10 -1.69
C ALA A 24 9.02 10.25 -0.80
N GLN A 25 8.35 10.85 0.16
CA GLN A 25 7.34 10.17 0.97
C GLN A 25 6.33 9.58 -0.02
N ALA A 26 6.36 8.27 -0.29
CA ALA A 26 5.28 7.66 -1.08
C ALA A 26 4.01 8.04 -0.38
N GLN A 27 3.08 8.54 -1.17
CA GLN A 27 1.73 8.78 -0.72
C GLN A 27 1.19 7.43 -0.26
N LYS A 28 1.15 7.23 1.06
CA LYS A 28 0.43 6.13 1.67
C LYS A 28 -1.03 6.30 1.23
N TYR A 29 -1.55 5.37 0.45
CA TYR A 29 -2.93 5.39 -0.01
C TYR A 29 -3.76 4.41 0.81
N ARG A 30 -5.02 4.79 1.01
CA ARG A 30 -6.03 3.90 1.57
C ARG A 30 -6.88 3.26 0.49
N THR A 31 -7.19 4.02 -0.56
CA THR A 31 -8.04 3.56 -1.66
C THR A 31 -7.49 4.10 -2.97
N ALA A 32 -7.33 3.21 -3.95
CA ALA A 32 -6.96 3.55 -5.32
C ALA A 32 -7.94 2.87 -6.29
N ALA A 33 -8.30 3.52 -7.38
CA ALA A 33 -9.17 2.95 -8.39
C ALA A 33 -8.67 3.34 -9.78
N GLY A 34 -8.92 2.51 -10.78
CA GLY A 34 -8.53 2.84 -12.14
C GLY A 34 -8.86 1.76 -13.14
N ILE A 35 -8.11 1.78 -14.24
CA ILE A 35 -8.32 0.90 -15.38
C ILE A 35 -7.21 -0.15 -15.44
N ARG A 36 -7.59 -1.35 -15.89
CA ARG A 36 -6.69 -2.48 -16.12
C ARG A 36 -6.94 -3.03 -17.51
N VAL A 37 -5.87 -3.20 -18.28
CA VAL A 37 -5.93 -3.64 -19.67
C VAL A 37 -4.83 -4.66 -19.93
N GLY A 38 -5.18 -5.80 -20.52
CA GLY A 38 -4.23 -6.88 -20.75
C GLY A 38 -4.87 -8.19 -21.15
N GLY A 39 -4.14 -9.04 -21.87
CA GLY A 39 -4.63 -10.35 -22.28
C GLY A 39 -5.95 -10.34 -23.06
N GLY A 40 -6.27 -9.25 -23.78
CA GLY A 40 -7.55 -9.08 -24.48
C GLY A 40 -8.74 -8.74 -23.58
N GLN A 41 -8.49 -8.42 -22.30
CA GLN A 41 -9.49 -8.00 -21.33
C GLN A 41 -9.29 -6.53 -20.96
N TYR A 42 -10.40 -5.84 -20.76
CA TYR A 42 -10.46 -4.45 -20.31
C TYR A 42 -11.32 -4.39 -19.07
N GLY A 43 -10.87 -3.68 -18.05
CA GLY A 43 -11.59 -3.68 -16.80
C GLY A 43 -11.25 -2.54 -15.87
N LEU A 44 -11.98 -2.52 -14.78
CA LEU A 44 -11.75 -1.61 -13.67
C LEU A 44 -11.11 -2.36 -12.51
N THR A 45 -10.19 -1.68 -11.83
CA THR A 45 -9.55 -2.15 -10.61
C THR A 45 -9.84 -1.18 -9.48
N VAL A 46 -10.19 -1.71 -8.31
CA VAL A 46 -10.34 -0.95 -7.07
C VAL A 46 -9.55 -1.64 -5.98
N GLN A 47 -8.56 -0.94 -5.43
CA GLN A 47 -7.68 -1.45 -4.40
C GLN A 47 -7.90 -0.68 -3.10
N GLN A 48 -8.10 -1.42 -2.01
CA GLN A 48 -8.32 -0.93 -0.66
C GLN A 48 -7.24 -1.46 0.27
N LYS A 49 -6.50 -0.58 0.94
CA LYS A 49 -5.53 -0.95 1.97
C LYS A 49 -6.25 -1.38 3.24
N ILE A 50 -5.97 -2.60 3.69
CA ILE A 50 -6.53 -3.21 4.91
C ILE A 50 -5.49 -3.25 6.04
N PHE A 51 -4.23 -3.52 5.72
CA PHE A 51 -3.11 -3.50 6.67
C PHE A 51 -1.93 -2.73 6.10
N GLU A 52 -0.88 -2.50 6.90
CA GLU A 52 0.28 -1.70 6.49
C GLU A 52 0.93 -2.15 5.18
N LYS A 53 0.97 -3.47 4.94
CA LYS A 53 1.56 -4.12 3.77
C LYS A 53 0.57 -4.98 2.98
N THR A 54 -0.72 -4.92 3.31
CA THR A 54 -1.74 -5.78 2.70
C THR A 54 -2.89 -4.95 2.18
N THR A 55 -3.32 -5.26 0.95
CA THR A 55 -4.43 -4.63 0.24
C THR A 55 -5.43 -5.70 -0.18
N LEU A 56 -6.66 -5.27 -0.38
CA LEU A 56 -7.72 -6.03 -1.03
C LEU A 56 -8.00 -5.35 -2.37
N GLU A 57 -7.88 -6.09 -3.46
CA GLU A 57 -8.17 -5.63 -4.81
C GLU A 57 -9.45 -6.31 -5.33
N GLY A 58 -10.36 -5.51 -5.88
CA GLY A 58 -11.49 -5.97 -6.67
C GLY A 58 -11.27 -5.61 -8.13
N LEU A 59 -11.45 -6.58 -9.02
CA LEU A 59 -11.37 -6.40 -10.47
C LEU A 59 -12.73 -6.70 -11.09
N GLY A 60 -13.15 -5.86 -12.03
CA GLY A 60 -14.24 -6.15 -12.95
C GLY A 60 -13.69 -6.14 -14.37
N LEU A 61 -13.61 -7.30 -15.00
CA LEU A 61 -12.99 -7.50 -16.31
C LEU A 61 -14.07 -7.83 -17.34
N VAL A 62 -13.92 -7.25 -18.53
CA VAL A 62 -14.81 -7.45 -19.68
C VAL A 62 -13.96 -7.74 -20.90
N SER A 63 -14.36 -8.74 -21.66
CA SER A 63 -13.82 -9.07 -22.98
C SER A 63 -14.97 -9.22 -23.99
N SER A 64 -14.65 -9.52 -25.24
CA SER A 64 -15.65 -9.67 -26.31
C SER A 64 -16.71 -10.75 -25.99
N ARG A 65 -16.30 -11.80 -25.27
CA ARG A 65 -17.11 -12.99 -24.97
C ARG A 65 -17.26 -13.32 -23.49
N GLU A 66 -16.67 -12.53 -22.60
CA GLU A 66 -16.53 -12.85 -21.19
C GLU A 66 -16.73 -11.61 -20.32
N VAL A 67 -17.43 -11.77 -19.20
CA VAL A 67 -17.45 -10.80 -18.10
C VAL A 67 -17.08 -11.55 -16.83
N SER A 68 -16.13 -11.02 -16.07
CA SER A 68 -15.67 -11.62 -14.82
C SER A 68 -15.45 -10.58 -13.73
N ALA A 69 -15.63 -11.02 -12.49
CA ALA A 69 -15.33 -10.28 -11.29
C ALA A 69 -14.32 -11.09 -10.48
N THR A 70 -13.26 -10.43 -10.01
CA THR A 70 -12.18 -11.07 -9.23
C THR A 70 -12.00 -10.32 -7.92
N VAL A 71 -11.73 -11.05 -6.85
CA VAL A 71 -11.31 -10.49 -5.56
C VAL A 71 -9.96 -11.09 -5.17
N LEU A 72 -9.00 -10.25 -4.83
CA LEU A 72 -7.62 -10.62 -4.52
C LEU A 72 -7.17 -9.98 -3.21
N ALA A 73 -6.47 -10.74 -2.37
CA ALA A 73 -5.71 -10.19 -1.26
C ALA A 73 -4.24 -10.13 -1.68
N GLU A 74 -3.63 -8.95 -1.60
CA GLU A 74 -2.27 -8.72 -2.08
C GLU A 74 -1.38 -8.20 -0.96
N ARG A 75 -0.10 -8.54 -1.05
CA ARG A 75 0.94 -8.12 -0.11
C ARG A 75 2.04 -7.38 -0.86
N HIS A 76 2.37 -6.18 -0.38
CA HIS A 76 3.30 -5.25 -1.02
C HIS A 76 4.67 -5.23 -0.32
N PHE A 77 5.72 -5.12 -1.14
CA PHE A 77 7.12 -5.08 -0.73
C PHE A 77 7.86 -4.00 -1.52
N GLY A 78 8.56 -3.10 -0.81
CA GLY A 78 9.35 -2.04 -1.45
C GLY A 78 10.69 -2.56 -1.95
N ILE A 79 11.05 -2.23 -3.19
CA ILE A 79 12.39 -2.51 -3.76
C ILE A 79 13.26 -1.26 -3.69
N LEU A 80 12.78 -0.18 -4.31
CA LEU A 80 13.50 1.08 -4.43
C LEU A 80 12.72 2.16 -3.70
N GLY A 81 12.72 2.01 -2.38
CA GLY A 81 12.05 2.90 -1.47
C GLY A 81 10.53 2.97 -1.72
N PRO A 82 9.90 4.08 -1.31
CA PRO A 82 8.45 4.27 -1.40
C PRO A 82 7.85 4.16 -2.83
N SER A 83 8.58 4.54 -3.87
CA SER A 83 8.03 4.73 -5.22
C SER A 83 7.86 3.43 -6.01
N LEU A 84 8.80 2.48 -5.91
CA LEU A 84 8.72 1.20 -6.63
C LEU A 84 8.52 0.04 -5.66
N ASN A 85 7.39 -0.64 -5.77
CA ASN A 85 7.06 -1.81 -4.97
C ASN A 85 6.69 -2.97 -5.88
N TYR A 86 6.92 -4.18 -5.44
CA TYR A 86 6.31 -5.37 -6.02
C TYR A 86 5.24 -5.89 -5.08
N TYR A 87 4.30 -6.62 -5.64
CA TYR A 87 3.24 -7.24 -4.88
C TYR A 87 2.99 -8.65 -5.39
N PHE A 88 2.57 -9.49 -4.47
CA PHE A 88 2.00 -10.78 -4.80
C PHE A 88 0.66 -10.92 -4.08
N GLY A 89 -0.30 -11.57 -4.72
CA GLY A 89 -1.62 -11.76 -4.18
C GLY A 89 -2.21 -13.09 -4.62
N ALA A 90 -3.28 -13.46 -3.94
CA ALA A 90 -4.08 -14.62 -4.28
C ALA A 90 -5.54 -14.33 -4.01
N GLY A 91 -6.41 -15.02 -4.72
CA GLY A 91 -7.85 -14.89 -4.57
C GLY A 91 -8.59 -15.74 -5.56
N GLY A 92 -9.73 -15.26 -6.01
CA GLY A 92 -10.55 -15.99 -6.97
C GLY A 92 -11.46 -15.10 -7.76
N HIS A 93 -11.95 -15.65 -8.86
CA HIS A 93 -12.84 -14.99 -9.79
C HIS A 93 -14.09 -15.82 -10.04
N VAL A 94 -15.13 -15.12 -10.44
CA VAL A 94 -16.35 -15.68 -10.98
C VAL A 94 -16.74 -14.87 -12.21
N GLY A 95 -17.29 -15.53 -13.22
CA GLY A 95 -17.64 -14.87 -14.46
C GLY A 95 -18.66 -15.65 -15.26
N ASN A 96 -19.02 -15.06 -16.39
CA ASN A 96 -19.88 -15.69 -17.37
C ASN A 96 -19.26 -15.56 -18.76
N HIS A 97 -19.15 -16.69 -19.43
CA HIS A 97 -18.72 -16.81 -20.81
C HIS A 97 -19.97 -16.99 -21.69
N LYS A 98 -20.02 -16.30 -22.82
CA LYS A 98 -21.19 -16.35 -23.72
C LYS A 98 -21.47 -17.76 -24.26
N ASP A 99 -20.41 -18.53 -24.51
CA ASP A 99 -20.50 -19.83 -25.16
C ASP A 99 -20.61 -21.00 -24.15
N THR A 100 -19.92 -20.93 -23.01
CA THR A 100 -19.80 -22.04 -22.03
C THR A 100 -20.62 -21.83 -20.75
N GLY A 101 -21.08 -20.61 -20.48
CA GLY A 101 -21.88 -20.28 -19.28
C GLY A 101 -21.05 -19.78 -18.10
N ALA A 102 -21.54 -20.00 -16.88
CA ALA A 102 -20.88 -19.49 -15.67
C ALA A 102 -19.61 -20.28 -15.34
N PHE A 103 -18.54 -19.58 -15.01
CA PHE A 103 -17.26 -20.17 -14.61
C PHE A 103 -16.72 -19.49 -13.35
N GLY A 104 -15.78 -20.14 -12.70
CA GLY A 104 -15.07 -19.55 -11.56
C GLY A 104 -13.77 -20.27 -11.29
N GLY A 105 -12.90 -19.63 -10.53
CA GLY A 105 -11.55 -20.13 -10.39
C GLY A 105 -10.77 -19.47 -9.27
N ALA A 106 -9.56 -19.98 -9.10
CA ALA A 106 -8.56 -19.41 -8.20
C ALA A 106 -7.52 -18.64 -9.01
N ASP A 107 -7.09 -17.51 -8.48
CA ASP A 107 -6.12 -16.63 -9.09
C ASP A 107 -4.94 -16.43 -8.16
N VAL A 108 -3.77 -16.39 -8.76
CA VAL A 108 -2.56 -15.82 -8.15
C VAL A 108 -2.20 -14.60 -8.98
N LEU A 109 -1.68 -13.57 -8.33
CA LEU A 109 -1.27 -12.33 -8.96
C LEU A 109 0.14 -11.98 -8.51
N VAL A 110 0.99 -11.59 -9.45
CA VAL A 110 2.31 -11.03 -9.14
C VAL A 110 2.53 -9.82 -10.02
N GLY A 111 3.01 -8.72 -9.47
CA GLY A 111 3.19 -7.50 -10.22
C GLY A 111 4.15 -6.52 -9.59
N ALA A 112 4.48 -5.49 -10.36
CA ALA A 112 5.23 -4.34 -9.92
C ALA A 112 4.34 -3.10 -10.01
N GLU A 113 4.33 -2.27 -8.96
CA GLU A 113 3.71 -0.96 -8.92
C GLU A 113 4.77 0.15 -8.85
N TYR A 114 4.59 1.17 -9.69
CA TYR A 114 5.36 2.39 -9.69
C TYR A 114 4.46 3.58 -9.37
N LYS A 115 4.73 4.22 -8.23
CA LYS A 115 4.02 5.41 -7.73
C LYS A 115 4.76 6.63 -8.24
N ILE A 116 4.08 7.43 -9.07
CA ILE A 116 4.67 8.64 -9.62
C ILE A 116 4.84 9.66 -8.51
N ALA A 117 6.07 10.16 -8.31
CA ALA A 117 6.32 11.21 -7.34
C ALA A 117 5.49 12.46 -7.70
N LEU A 118 4.96 13.14 -6.68
CA LEU A 118 4.10 14.34 -6.80
C LEU A 118 2.73 14.17 -7.46
N SER A 119 2.43 13.02 -8.10
CA SER A 119 1.14 12.76 -8.72
C SER A 119 0.37 11.66 -7.98
N PRO A 120 -0.97 11.76 -7.82
CA PRO A 120 -1.79 10.69 -7.26
C PRO A 120 -2.00 9.51 -8.24
N ILE A 121 -1.07 9.25 -9.16
CA ILE A 121 -1.16 8.21 -10.18
C ILE A 121 -0.17 7.08 -9.86
N VAL A 122 -0.66 5.85 -9.98
CA VAL A 122 0.08 4.61 -9.81
C VAL A 122 -0.01 3.83 -11.11
N LEU A 123 1.15 3.46 -11.64
CA LEU A 123 1.26 2.55 -12.78
C LEU A 123 1.59 1.17 -12.25
N SER A 124 1.02 0.13 -12.83
CA SER A 124 1.36 -1.25 -12.45
C SER A 124 1.35 -2.17 -13.64
N VAL A 125 2.27 -3.12 -13.61
CA VAL A 125 2.34 -4.23 -14.56
C VAL A 125 2.24 -5.50 -13.73
N ASP A 126 1.36 -6.41 -14.15
CA ASP A 126 1.07 -7.61 -13.41
C ASP A 126 0.86 -8.83 -14.30
N PHE A 127 1.01 -9.99 -13.69
CA PHE A 127 0.86 -11.31 -14.27
C PHE A 127 -0.05 -12.11 -13.35
N LYS A 128 -1.18 -12.58 -13.90
CA LYS A 128 -2.25 -13.24 -13.14
C LYS A 128 -2.44 -14.70 -13.58
N PRO A 129 -1.59 -15.65 -13.15
CA PRO A 129 -1.85 -17.07 -13.33
C PRO A 129 -3.17 -17.47 -12.64
N SER A 130 -4.06 -18.11 -13.39
CA SER A 130 -5.38 -18.51 -12.91
C SER A 130 -5.72 -19.93 -13.32
N VAL A 131 -6.42 -20.64 -12.44
CA VAL A 131 -6.97 -21.97 -12.70
C VAL A 131 -8.48 -21.83 -12.71
N GLU A 132 -9.11 -22.21 -13.81
CA GLU A 132 -10.56 -22.09 -14.01
C GLU A 132 -11.23 -23.46 -13.87
N PHE A 133 -12.44 -23.46 -13.29
CA PHE A 133 -13.34 -24.59 -13.22
C PHE A 133 -14.63 -24.25 -14.00
N GLY A 134 -15.10 -25.16 -14.84
CA GLY A 134 -16.27 -24.94 -15.69
C GLY A 134 -16.01 -24.14 -16.98
N SER A 135 -14.74 -24.04 -17.37
CA SER A 135 -14.27 -23.49 -18.64
C SER A 135 -13.48 -24.58 -19.39
N ASP A 136 -13.39 -24.50 -20.71
CA ASP A 136 -12.58 -25.42 -21.52
C ASP A 136 -11.07 -25.27 -21.22
N ASP A 137 -10.67 -24.06 -20.80
CA ASP A 137 -9.30 -23.73 -20.43
C ASP A 137 -9.09 -23.86 -18.92
N TRP A 138 -8.45 -24.95 -18.49
CA TRP A 138 -8.18 -25.19 -17.07
C TRP A 138 -7.16 -24.23 -16.45
N ALA A 139 -6.27 -23.63 -17.24
CA ALA A 139 -5.23 -22.71 -16.77
C ALA A 139 -5.00 -21.54 -17.74
N ARG A 140 -4.95 -20.32 -17.22
CA ARG A 140 -4.73 -19.08 -17.99
C ARG A 140 -3.65 -18.24 -17.35
N PHE A 141 -2.91 -17.50 -18.18
CA PHE A 141 -1.74 -16.73 -17.75
C PHE A 141 -1.74 -15.30 -18.31
N PRO A 142 -2.80 -14.50 -18.08
CA PRO A 142 -2.85 -13.13 -18.57
C PRO A 142 -1.82 -12.22 -17.91
N THR A 143 -1.17 -11.39 -18.71
CA THR A 143 -0.42 -10.21 -18.27
C THR A 143 -1.27 -8.97 -18.48
N ALA A 144 -1.27 -8.04 -17.52
CA ALA A 144 -1.97 -6.78 -17.65
C ALA A 144 -1.15 -5.58 -17.19
N PHE A 145 -1.57 -4.43 -17.71
CA PHE A 145 -1.12 -3.11 -17.31
C PHE A 145 -2.29 -2.37 -16.69
N SER A 146 -2.08 -1.76 -15.54
CA SER A 146 -3.11 -0.99 -14.84
C SER A 146 -2.62 0.42 -14.52
N VAL A 147 -3.51 1.40 -14.69
CA VAL A 147 -3.31 2.78 -14.28
C VAL A 147 -4.34 3.09 -13.21
N ARG A 148 -3.88 3.36 -12.00
CA ARG A 148 -4.70 3.60 -10.81
C ARG A 148 -4.52 5.03 -10.31
N TYR A 149 -5.62 5.65 -9.92
CA TYR A 149 -5.65 6.96 -9.27
C TYR A 149 -5.94 6.79 -7.77
N ILE A 150 -5.15 7.46 -6.93
CA ILE A 150 -5.30 7.44 -5.48
C ILE A 150 -6.47 8.37 -5.10
N LEU A 151 -7.60 7.76 -4.74
CA LEU A 151 -8.80 8.48 -4.31
C LEU A 151 -8.67 9.00 -2.88
N VAL A 152 -8.17 8.16 -1.97
CA VAL A 152 -8.05 8.49 -0.55
C VAL A 152 -6.62 8.33 -0.10
N LYS A 153 -6.00 9.44 0.29
CA LYS A 153 -4.67 9.46 0.92
C LYS A 153 -4.81 9.07 2.40
N GLU A 154 -3.89 8.25 2.89
CA GLU A 154 -3.81 7.84 4.29
C GLU A 154 -3.46 9.08 5.13
N LYS A 155 -4.48 9.76 5.67
CA LYS A 155 -4.28 10.80 6.68
C LYS A 155 -3.80 10.10 7.95
N ASN A 156 -2.57 10.43 8.35
CA ASN A 156 -1.95 10.06 9.61
C ASN A 156 -2.97 10.11 10.76
N THR A 157 -3.10 9.01 11.49
CA THR A 157 -3.93 8.77 12.68
C THR A 157 -3.62 9.73 13.86
N SER A 158 -3.11 10.94 13.62
CA SER A 158 -2.96 11.96 14.67
C SER A 158 -4.26 12.69 14.98
N LEU A 159 -5.20 12.84 14.04
CA LEU A 159 -6.45 13.60 14.31
C LEU A 159 -7.49 12.77 15.06
N ILE A 160 -7.65 11.49 14.72
CA ILE A 160 -8.59 10.60 15.40
C ILE A 160 -8.10 10.29 16.83
N ASN A 161 -6.80 10.04 17.04
CA ASN A 161 -6.26 9.89 18.40
C ASN A 161 -6.32 11.18 19.24
N ARG A 162 -6.35 12.37 18.63
CA ARG A 162 -6.54 13.64 19.36
C ARG A 162 -8.01 13.93 19.72
N ILE A 163 -8.96 13.37 18.98
CA ILE A 163 -10.40 13.60 19.21
C ILE A 163 -11.02 12.45 20.03
N PHE A 164 -10.51 11.22 19.86
CA PHE A 164 -11.00 10.00 20.51
C PHE A 164 -10.03 9.44 21.57
N GLY A 165 -8.91 10.12 21.82
CA GLY A 165 -7.98 9.82 22.92
C GLY A 165 -8.57 10.22 24.27
N ASN A 166 -9.69 9.59 24.64
CA ASN A 166 -10.30 9.74 25.94
C ASN A 166 -9.54 8.90 26.97
N ASP A 167 -8.63 9.57 27.67
CA ASP A 167 -8.27 9.43 29.09
C ASP A 167 -8.51 8.05 29.75
N LYS A 168 -7.49 7.19 29.72
CA LYS A 168 -7.32 6.11 30.71
C LYS A 168 -5.85 5.86 30.99
N ASN A 169 -5.34 6.50 32.05
CA ASN A 169 -4.40 5.97 33.06
C ASN A 169 -3.37 7.00 33.54
N LYS A 170 -3.68 7.68 34.65
CA LYS A 170 -2.66 8.29 35.52
C LYS A 170 -2.04 7.18 36.40
N PRO A 171 -0.70 7.06 36.48
CA PRO A 171 -0.06 6.01 37.27
C PRO A 171 -0.06 6.32 38.78
N LYS A 172 -0.07 5.23 39.56
CA LYS A 172 -0.02 5.15 41.02
C LYS A 172 1.13 5.97 41.65
N SER A 173 0.81 6.68 42.73
CA SER A 173 1.79 7.07 43.75
C SER A 173 1.48 6.31 45.05
N LYS A 174 2.51 5.66 45.60
CA LYS A 174 2.51 4.89 46.86
C LYS A 174 2.76 5.84 48.02
N GLU A 175 2.06 5.69 49.17
CA GLU A 175 2.76 5.75 50.46
C GLU A 175 2.02 5.07 51.64
N LYS A 176 2.69 4.03 52.15
CA LYS A 176 2.88 3.53 53.52
C LYS A 176 1.79 3.70 54.61
N THR A 177 1.33 2.54 55.08
CA THR A 177 1.37 2.05 56.49
C THR A 177 0.88 2.97 57.62
N LYS A 178 -0.24 2.58 58.27
CA LYS A 178 -0.41 2.42 59.74
C LYS A 178 -1.80 1.80 60.01
N SER A 179 -1.83 0.51 60.35
CA SER A 179 -2.03 -0.03 61.71
C SER A 179 -3.46 0.13 62.25
N LYS A 180 -4.17 -1.01 62.38
CA LYS A 180 -5.35 -1.19 63.23
C LYS A 180 -5.04 -0.80 64.68
N SER A 181 -6.03 -0.22 65.36
CA SER A 181 -6.64 -0.68 66.62
C SER A 181 -6.95 0.47 67.58
N ASN A 182 -8.23 0.61 67.91
CA ASN A 182 -8.70 1.28 69.13
C ASN A 182 -7.94 0.77 70.35
N THR A 183 -7.43 1.66 71.22
CA THR A 183 -7.53 1.56 72.70
C THR A 183 -7.13 2.90 73.33
N ARG A 184 -8.10 3.44 74.08
CA ARG A 184 -8.10 4.27 75.31
C ARG A 184 -6.82 4.99 75.78
N ARG A 185 -7.09 6.23 76.22
CA ARG A 185 -6.44 7.07 77.25
C ARG A 185 -5.72 6.33 78.41
N GLY A 186 -4.65 6.95 78.92
CA GLY A 186 -4.03 6.77 80.25
C GLY A 186 -2.50 6.83 80.13
N LEU A 187 -1.76 7.89 80.47
CA LEU A 187 -1.44 8.47 81.80
C LEU A 187 -0.89 7.42 82.79
N PHE A 188 0.37 7.64 83.23
CA PHE A 188 1.15 6.89 84.26
C PHE A 188 1.68 5.51 83.79
N ASP A 189 2.81 4.94 84.21
CA ASP A 189 3.91 5.30 85.12
C ASP A 189 4.92 4.13 85.01
N PHE A 190 6.22 4.41 85.24
CA PHE A 190 7.35 3.49 85.53
C PHE A 190 7.72 2.36 84.55
#